data_AF-A0A316B641-F1
#
_entry.id   AF-A0A316B641-F1
#
_cell.length_a   1.000
_cell.length_b   1.000
_cell.length_c   1.000
_cell.angle_alpha   90.00
_cell.angle_beta   90.00
_cell.angle_gamma   90.00
#
_symmetry.space_group_name_H-M   'P 1'
#
loop_
_entity.id
_entity.type
_entity.pdbx_description
1 polymer ?
#
loop_
_entity_poly.entity_id
_entity_poly.type
_entity_poly.pdbx_seq_one_letter_code
_entity_poly.pdbx_strand_id
1 'polypeptide(L)'
;MAMAFCTLVSCSSNFTDDRDGQSYSVVDIAGQIWMAENLNYSGVEVASGSFCPEGDERNCSKYGRLYSWEAAKVACPAGWRLPTRENFEKLMATAGEKSGKALKASSGWFKKGNGDDALGFRALPAGFKSDKFDGIGGYAHLWSATADSQESAFAYYLYLDFSSSVARLSSFSAADGRSVRCVKRQ
;
A
#
# COMPACT_ATOMS: atom_id res chain seq x y z
N MET A 1 -22.83 -35.13 6.74
CA MET A 1 -23.32 -33.77 6.41
C MET A 1 -22.19 -33.07 5.68
N ALA A 2 -22.31 -32.96 4.36
CA ALA A 2 -21.18 -32.66 3.48
C ALA A 2 -20.68 -31.22 3.67
N MET A 3 -19.35 -31.09 3.80
CA MET A 3 -18.63 -29.83 3.80
C MET A 3 -18.78 -29.14 2.44
N ALA A 4 -19.30 -27.92 2.43
CA ALA A 4 -19.17 -27.03 1.30
C ALA A 4 -17.82 -26.29 1.41
N PHE A 5 -16.78 -26.84 0.78
CA PHE A 5 -15.60 -26.04 0.43
C PHE A 5 -16.01 -25.09 -0.70
N CYS A 6 -16.30 -23.84 -0.33
CA CYS A 6 -16.40 -22.75 -1.30
C CYS A 6 -14.98 -22.50 -1.84
N THR A 7 -14.67 -23.09 -2.98
CA THR A 7 -13.47 -22.77 -3.76
C THR A 7 -13.51 -21.29 -4.09
N LEU A 8 -12.52 -20.53 -3.60
CA LEU A 8 -12.32 -19.11 -3.85
C LEU A 8 -12.22 -18.86 -5.36
N VAL A 9 -13.36 -18.61 -6.01
CA VAL A 9 -13.38 -17.88 -7.27
C VAL A 9 -13.02 -16.46 -6.90
N SER A 10 -11.75 -16.10 -7.14
CA SER A 10 -11.34 -14.69 -7.14
C SER A 10 -12.06 -14.01 -8.30
N CYS A 11 -13.26 -13.48 -8.05
CA CYS A 11 -13.81 -12.43 -8.87
C CYS A 11 -12.94 -11.20 -8.61
N SER A 12 -11.90 -11.01 -9.43
CA SER A 12 -11.19 -9.73 -9.48
C SER A 12 -12.20 -8.67 -9.89
N SER A 13 -12.73 -7.96 -8.90
CA SER A 13 -13.54 -6.78 -9.13
C SER A 13 -12.60 -5.59 -9.30
N ASN A 14 -13.01 -4.62 -10.10
CA ASN A 14 -12.30 -3.37 -10.27
C ASN A 14 -13.13 -2.24 -9.64
N PHE A 15 -12.45 -1.25 -9.08
CA PHE A 15 -12.99 0.03 -8.67
C PHE A 15 -12.40 1.10 -9.59
N THR A 16 -13.26 1.92 -10.20
CA THR A 16 -12.84 3.07 -10.98
C THR A 16 -13.05 4.32 -10.13
N ASP A 17 -12.01 5.13 -9.98
CA ASP A 17 -12.07 6.40 -9.28
C ASP A 17 -12.66 7.46 -10.21
N ASP A 18 -13.87 7.94 -9.93
CA ASP A 18 -14.57 8.92 -10.76
C ASP A 18 -13.83 10.28 -10.83
N ARG A 19 -12.89 10.54 -9.93
CA ARG A 19 -12.15 11.81 -9.88
C ARG A 19 -11.12 11.94 -11.00
N ASP A 20 -10.56 10.82 -11.48
CA ASP A 20 -9.49 10.80 -12.50
C ASP A 20 -9.63 9.66 -13.53
N GLY A 21 -10.64 8.80 -13.40
CA GLY A 21 -10.88 7.65 -14.29
C GLY A 21 -9.92 6.47 -14.07
N GLN A 22 -9.02 6.54 -13.08
CA GLN A 22 -8.08 5.46 -12.80
C GLN A 22 -8.82 4.25 -12.23
N SER A 23 -8.56 3.08 -12.81
CA SER A 23 -9.11 1.82 -12.31
C SER A 23 -8.09 1.06 -11.48
N TYR A 24 -8.57 0.47 -10.39
CA TYR A 24 -7.82 -0.31 -9.41
C TYR A 24 -8.49 -1.67 -9.25
N SER A 25 -7.70 -2.74 -9.27
CA SER A 25 -8.22 -4.05 -8.88
C SER A 25 -8.49 -4.03 -7.37
N VAL A 26 -9.48 -4.80 -6.90
CA VAL A 26 -9.77 -4.93 -5.48
C VAL A 26 -9.74 -6.40 -5.04
N VAL A 27 -9.31 -6.62 -3.80
CA VAL A 27 -9.16 -7.94 -3.20
C VAL A 27 -9.71 -7.96 -1.78
N ASP A 28 -10.47 -8.99 -1.43
CA ASP A 28 -10.90 -9.25 -0.06
C ASP A 28 -9.87 -10.10 0.66
N ILE A 29 -9.30 -9.56 1.72
CA ILE A 29 -8.35 -10.24 2.60
C ILE A 29 -8.93 -10.23 4.02
N ALA A 30 -9.41 -11.39 4.45
CA ALA A 30 -9.99 -11.61 5.78
C ALA A 30 -11.12 -10.60 6.14
N GLY A 31 -11.97 -10.27 5.17
CA GLY A 31 -13.10 -9.34 5.31
C GLY A 31 -12.72 -7.87 5.14
N GLN A 32 -11.47 -7.56 4.80
CA GLN A 32 -11.03 -6.21 4.45
C GLN A 32 -10.84 -6.13 2.94
N ILE A 33 -11.55 -5.21 2.28
CA ILE A 33 -11.43 -5.01 0.84
C ILE A 33 -10.36 -3.95 0.59
N TRP A 34 -9.29 -4.34 -0.10
CA TRP A 34 -8.13 -3.51 -0.42
C TRP A 34 -8.06 -3.21 -1.91
N MET A 35 -7.53 -2.04 -2.28
CA MET A 35 -6.97 -1.86 -3.62
C MET A 35 -5.72 -2.74 -3.78
N ALA A 36 -5.52 -3.34 -4.94
CA ALA A 36 -4.36 -4.19 -5.26
C ALA A 36 -3.20 -3.42 -5.92
N GLU A 37 -3.42 -2.16 -6.32
CA GLU A 37 -2.38 -1.24 -6.78
C GLU A 37 -2.24 -0.05 -5.83
N ASN A 38 -1.05 0.59 -5.82
CA ASN A 38 -0.86 1.84 -5.08
C ASN A 38 -1.69 2.96 -5.71
N LEU A 39 -2.23 3.85 -4.89
CA LEU A 39 -3.01 4.99 -5.36
C LEU A 39 -2.13 5.92 -6.21
N ASN A 40 -2.69 6.42 -7.32
CA ASN A 40 -2.01 7.29 -8.29
C ASN A 40 -2.77 8.62 -8.51
N TYR A 41 -3.52 9.06 -7.51
CA TYR A 41 -4.29 10.29 -7.56
C TYR A 41 -3.40 11.55 -7.46
N SER A 42 -3.62 12.50 -8.37
CA SER A 42 -2.85 13.74 -8.47
C SER A 42 -3.72 15.02 -8.38
N GLY A 43 -4.88 14.92 -7.70
CA GLY A 43 -5.80 16.04 -7.52
C GLY A 43 -5.23 17.23 -6.74
N VAL A 44 -5.95 18.35 -6.80
CA VAL A 44 -5.55 19.64 -6.20
C VAL A 44 -5.38 19.55 -4.68
N GLU A 45 -6.13 18.66 -4.03
CA GLU A 45 -6.14 18.44 -2.58
C GLU A 45 -4.84 17.79 -2.09
N VAL A 46 -4.11 17.11 -2.96
CA VAL A 46 -2.85 16.42 -2.64
C VAL A 46 -1.63 17.04 -3.30
N ALA A 47 -1.80 18.13 -4.07
CA ALA A 47 -0.77 18.70 -4.93
C ALA A 47 0.51 19.12 -4.17
N SER A 48 0.38 19.61 -2.93
CA SER A 48 1.52 20.04 -2.11
C SER A 48 2.31 18.89 -1.48
N GLY A 49 1.78 17.65 -1.53
CA GLY A 49 2.33 16.51 -0.82
C GLY A 49 2.31 15.23 -1.63
N SER A 50 2.24 15.28 -2.96
CA SER A 50 2.20 14.10 -3.83
C SER A 50 3.32 14.13 -4.86
N PHE A 51 4.07 13.03 -4.96
CA PHE A 51 5.30 12.94 -5.73
C PHE A 51 5.33 11.66 -6.57
N CYS A 52 5.87 11.76 -7.78
CA CYS A 52 6.28 10.55 -8.50
C CYS A 52 7.58 10.00 -7.90
N PRO A 53 7.72 8.67 -7.75
CA PRO A 53 8.99 8.08 -7.34
C PRO A 53 10.13 8.52 -8.26
N GLU A 54 11.25 8.95 -7.68
CA GLU A 54 12.41 9.54 -8.38
C GLU A 54 12.10 10.83 -9.16
N GLY A 55 10.92 11.44 -8.97
CA GLY A 55 10.49 12.61 -9.72
C GLY A 55 10.12 12.32 -11.18
N ASP A 56 9.86 11.07 -11.54
CA ASP A 56 9.58 10.65 -12.93
C ASP A 56 8.14 10.16 -13.10
N GLU A 57 7.37 10.78 -14.00
CA GLU A 57 5.98 10.41 -14.32
C GLU A 57 5.82 8.95 -14.78
N ARG A 58 6.87 8.37 -15.40
CA ARG A 58 6.87 6.94 -15.77
C ARG A 58 6.80 6.05 -14.53
N ASN A 59 7.40 6.48 -13.43
CA ASN A 59 7.35 5.76 -12.17
C ASN A 59 5.99 5.94 -11.46
N CYS A 60 5.32 7.09 -11.60
CA CYS A 60 3.93 7.25 -11.16
C CYS A 60 3.02 6.21 -11.82
N SER A 61 3.12 6.06 -13.14
CA SER A 61 2.31 5.10 -13.91
C SER A 61 2.57 3.65 -13.49
N LYS A 62 3.81 3.32 -13.11
CA LYS A 62 4.23 1.96 -12.77
C LYS A 62 3.99 1.59 -11.30
N TYR A 63 4.30 2.51 -10.39
CA TYR A 63 4.37 2.25 -8.95
C TYR A 63 3.29 2.97 -8.15
N GLY A 64 2.49 3.84 -8.78
CA GLY A 64 1.67 4.83 -8.10
C GLY A 64 2.50 5.97 -7.53
N ARG A 65 1.84 6.82 -6.74
CA ARG A 65 2.44 8.02 -6.14
C ARG A 65 2.93 7.78 -4.72
N LEU A 66 3.87 8.63 -4.30
CA LEU A 66 4.28 8.81 -2.92
C LEU A 66 3.57 10.05 -2.38
N TYR A 67 3.06 9.98 -1.16
CA TYR A 67 2.31 11.06 -0.51
C TYR A 67 2.95 11.39 0.82
N SER A 68 2.99 12.67 1.20
CA SER A 68 3.10 13.05 2.61
C SER A 68 1.92 12.48 3.40
N TRP A 69 2.06 12.36 4.71
CA TRP A 69 0.98 11.79 5.52
C TRP A 69 -0.28 12.66 5.49
N GLU A 70 -0.13 13.99 5.47
CA GLU A 70 -1.25 14.93 5.33
C GLU A 70 -2.00 14.74 4.01
N ALA A 71 -1.28 14.60 2.89
CA ALA A 71 -1.89 14.30 1.60
C ALA A 71 -2.54 12.91 1.60
N ALA A 72 -1.90 11.90 2.20
CA ALA A 72 -2.40 10.53 2.28
C ALA A 72 -3.75 10.42 3.00
N LYS A 73 -4.00 11.24 4.03
CA LYS A 73 -5.28 11.26 4.77
C LYS A 73 -6.48 11.65 3.91
N VAL A 74 -6.27 12.44 2.85
CA VAL A 74 -7.33 12.93 1.95
C VAL A 74 -7.26 12.33 0.55
N ALA A 75 -6.25 11.52 0.25
CA ALA A 75 -6.02 11.00 -1.11
C ALA A 75 -7.05 9.94 -1.54
N CYS A 76 -7.47 9.05 -0.62
CA CYS A 76 -8.39 7.97 -0.96
C CYS A 76 -9.79 8.48 -1.36
N PRO A 77 -10.44 7.89 -2.37
CA PRO A 77 -11.74 8.33 -2.86
C PRO A 77 -12.88 8.07 -1.86
N ALA A 78 -14.06 8.62 -2.14
CA ALA A 78 -15.26 8.37 -1.35
C ALA A 78 -15.56 6.87 -1.23
N GLY A 79 -16.01 6.44 -0.05
CA GLY A 79 -16.20 5.01 0.26
C GLY A 79 -14.90 4.25 0.59
N TRP A 80 -13.73 4.86 0.35
CA TRP A 80 -12.42 4.33 0.70
C TRP A 80 -11.75 5.21 1.76
N ARG A 81 -10.70 4.68 2.38
CA ARG A 81 -9.89 5.41 3.35
C ARG A 81 -8.46 4.88 3.40
N LEU A 82 -7.59 5.69 3.99
CA LEU A 82 -6.26 5.25 4.41
C LEU A 82 -6.43 4.15 5.50
N PRO A 83 -5.67 3.05 5.43
CA PRO A 83 -5.77 1.93 6.38
C PRO A 83 -5.20 2.35 7.73
N THR A 84 -5.74 1.83 8.83
CA THR A 84 -5.16 2.06 10.16
C THR A 84 -4.05 1.05 10.45
N ARG A 85 -3.34 1.26 11.56
CA ARG A 85 -2.33 0.32 12.06
C ARG A 85 -2.95 -1.07 12.27
N GLU A 86 -4.13 -1.13 12.89
CA GLU A 86 -4.88 -2.38 13.10
C GLU A 86 -5.23 -3.09 11.78
N ASN A 87 -5.52 -2.34 10.72
CA ASN A 87 -5.78 -2.94 9.41
C ASN A 87 -4.55 -3.65 8.87
N PHE A 88 -3.36 -3.07 9.04
CA PHE A 88 -2.11 -3.74 8.65
C PHE A 88 -1.75 -4.89 9.58
N GLU A 89 -1.99 -4.78 10.89
CA GLU A 89 -1.76 -5.89 11.83
C GLU A 89 -2.61 -7.12 11.46
N LYS A 90 -3.89 -6.91 11.13
CA LYS A 90 -4.77 -7.98 10.66
C LYS A 90 -4.32 -8.56 9.31
N LEU A 91 -3.88 -7.71 8.37
CA LEU A 91 -3.31 -8.14 7.09
C LEU A 91 -2.07 -9.02 7.30
N MET A 92 -1.14 -8.58 8.15
CA MET A 92 0.09 -9.31 8.47
C MET A 92 -0.20 -10.64 9.18
N ALA A 93 -1.15 -10.66 10.12
CA ALA A 93 -1.58 -11.88 10.79
C ALA A 93 -2.19 -12.88 9.80
N THR A 94 -3.01 -12.41 8.85
CA THR A 94 -3.58 -13.24 7.77
C THR A 94 -2.50 -13.81 6.86
N ALA A 95 -1.45 -13.03 6.60
CA ALA A 95 -0.33 -13.43 5.74
C ALA A 95 0.65 -14.42 6.40
N GLY A 96 0.56 -14.61 7.73
CA GLY A 96 1.33 -15.60 8.48
C GLY A 96 2.83 -15.27 8.63
N GLU A 97 3.63 -16.29 8.96
CA GLU A 97 5.05 -16.13 9.31
C GLU A 97 5.89 -15.47 8.21
N LYS A 98 5.54 -15.72 6.94
CA LYS A 98 6.20 -15.14 5.77
C LYS A 98 5.39 -14.00 5.18
N SER A 99 4.79 -13.18 6.04
CA SER A 99 3.90 -12.07 5.68
C SER A 99 4.47 -11.16 4.59
N GLY A 100 5.76 -10.84 4.65
CA GLY A 100 6.41 -10.02 3.63
C GLY A 100 6.44 -10.71 2.27
N LYS A 101 6.70 -12.03 2.22
CA LYS A 101 6.67 -12.78 0.95
C LYS A 101 5.25 -12.87 0.37
N ALA A 102 4.25 -13.09 1.23
CA ALA A 102 2.85 -13.22 0.83
C ALA A 102 2.22 -11.91 0.33
N LEU A 103 2.71 -10.76 0.80
CA LEU A 103 2.18 -9.44 0.44
C LEU A 103 2.91 -8.77 -0.73
N LYS A 104 4.18 -9.11 -0.95
CA LYS A 104 4.99 -8.54 -2.04
C LYS A 104 4.48 -9.04 -3.40
N ALA A 105 4.53 -8.15 -4.39
CA ALA A 105 4.29 -8.52 -5.79
C ALA A 105 5.28 -9.60 -6.27
N SER A 106 4.84 -10.40 -7.24
CA SER A 106 5.62 -11.49 -7.83
C SER A 106 6.76 -11.03 -8.75
N SER A 107 6.87 -9.74 -9.04
CA SER A 107 7.93 -9.13 -9.84
C SER A 107 8.25 -7.69 -9.38
N GLY A 108 9.36 -7.15 -9.86
CA GLY A 108 9.77 -5.75 -9.62
C GLY A 108 10.67 -5.52 -8.41
N TRP A 109 10.91 -6.54 -7.57
CA TRP A 109 11.80 -6.44 -6.41
C TRP A 109 13.24 -6.86 -6.75
N PHE A 110 14.21 -6.18 -6.16
CA PHE A 110 15.63 -6.46 -6.34
C PHE A 110 16.09 -7.76 -5.68
N LYS A 111 17.25 -8.27 -6.13
CA LYS A 111 17.97 -9.42 -5.56
C LYS A 111 17.11 -10.67 -5.32
N LYS A 112 16.19 -10.98 -6.26
CA LYS A 112 15.22 -12.09 -6.14
C LYS A 112 14.28 -11.94 -4.93
N GLY A 113 14.04 -10.72 -4.47
CA GLY A 113 13.22 -10.38 -3.32
C GLY A 113 11.70 -10.37 -3.60
N ASN A 114 11.28 -10.86 -4.77
CA ASN A 114 9.86 -10.93 -5.14
C ASN A 114 9.07 -11.78 -4.14
N GLY A 115 7.82 -11.41 -3.93
CA GLY A 115 6.87 -12.22 -3.20
C GLY A 115 6.27 -13.34 -4.04
N ASP A 116 5.40 -14.13 -3.42
CA ASP A 116 4.49 -15.03 -4.14
C ASP A 116 3.08 -14.43 -4.29
N ASP A 117 2.84 -13.24 -3.73
CA ASP A 117 1.56 -12.52 -3.78
C ASP A 117 0.36 -13.43 -3.39
N ALA A 118 0.56 -14.30 -2.40
CA ALA A 118 -0.40 -15.34 -2.02
C ALA A 118 -1.79 -14.80 -1.63
N LEU A 119 -1.88 -13.52 -1.24
CA LEU A 119 -3.14 -12.86 -0.88
C LEU A 119 -3.67 -11.90 -1.95
N GLY A 120 -2.97 -11.72 -3.08
CA GLY A 120 -3.34 -10.77 -4.13
C GLY A 120 -3.18 -9.29 -3.76
N PHE A 121 -2.43 -8.99 -2.69
CA PHE A 121 -2.19 -7.61 -2.21
C PHE A 121 -1.24 -6.83 -3.13
N ARG A 122 -0.33 -7.52 -3.81
CA ARG A 122 0.57 -7.00 -4.85
C ARG A 122 1.29 -5.71 -4.45
N ALA A 123 2.02 -5.73 -3.33
CA ALA A 123 2.84 -4.58 -2.94
C ALA A 123 4.03 -4.39 -3.90
N LEU A 124 4.06 -3.24 -4.58
CA LEU A 124 5.14 -2.84 -5.48
C LEU A 124 6.19 -1.99 -4.74
N PRO A 125 7.49 -2.18 -5.02
CA PRO A 125 8.57 -1.50 -4.31
C PRO A 125 8.80 -0.08 -4.86
N ALA A 126 7.90 0.84 -4.52
CA ALA A 126 7.93 2.24 -4.96
C ALA A 126 9.02 3.09 -4.27
N GLY A 127 9.73 2.54 -3.29
CA GLY A 127 10.66 3.29 -2.47
C GLY A 127 9.94 4.30 -1.57
N PHE A 128 10.61 5.41 -1.29
CA PHE A 128 10.10 6.50 -0.49
C PHE A 128 10.79 7.81 -0.84
N LYS A 129 10.27 8.90 -0.29
CA LYS A 129 10.88 10.23 -0.38
C LYS A 129 11.10 10.77 1.04
N SER A 130 12.34 11.05 1.40
CA SER A 130 12.65 11.92 2.56
C SER A 130 13.15 13.27 2.00
N ASP A 131 14.38 13.65 2.33
CA ASP A 131 15.10 14.76 1.66
C ASP A 131 15.35 14.43 0.17
N LYS A 132 15.53 13.15 -0.14
CA LYS A 132 15.73 12.60 -1.49
C LYS A 132 14.82 11.39 -1.72
N PHE A 133 14.66 11.04 -2.99
CA PHE A 133 14.05 9.75 -3.35
C PHE A 133 15.07 8.63 -3.13
N ASP A 134 14.61 7.51 -2.60
CA ASP A 134 15.44 6.33 -2.40
C ASP A 134 14.61 5.05 -2.41
N GLY A 135 15.29 3.92 -2.60
CA GLY A 135 14.74 2.63 -2.26
C GLY A 135 13.78 2.00 -3.28
N ILE A 136 13.62 2.60 -4.47
CA ILE A 136 12.84 2.00 -5.56
C ILE A 136 13.39 0.60 -5.88
N GLY A 137 12.52 -0.38 -6.13
CA GLY A 137 12.91 -1.78 -6.30
C GLY A 137 13.30 -2.53 -5.02
N GLY A 138 13.64 -1.81 -3.94
CA GLY A 138 14.08 -2.39 -2.67
C GLY A 138 13.02 -2.39 -1.57
N TYR A 139 12.16 -1.36 -1.53
CA TYR A 139 11.24 -1.13 -0.43
C TYR A 139 9.84 -0.75 -0.90
N ALA A 140 8.83 -1.24 -0.19
CA ALA A 140 7.46 -0.75 -0.29
C ALA A 140 7.03 -0.21 1.08
N HIS A 141 6.73 1.08 1.13
CA HIS A 141 6.27 1.77 2.33
C HIS A 141 4.84 2.24 2.11
N LEU A 142 3.89 1.78 2.94
CA LEU A 142 2.47 2.13 2.81
C LEU A 142 1.98 2.86 4.05
N TRP A 143 1.54 4.11 3.90
CA TRP A 143 1.06 4.90 5.03
C TRP A 143 -0.13 4.25 5.75
N SER A 144 -0.11 4.32 7.08
CA SER A 144 -1.26 4.11 7.95
C SER A 144 -1.89 5.45 8.32
N ALA A 145 -3.19 5.49 8.59
CA ALA A 145 -3.91 6.63 9.17
C ALA A 145 -3.65 6.82 10.67
N THR A 146 -2.86 5.94 11.28
CA THR A 146 -2.54 6.00 12.72
C THR A 146 -1.28 6.82 12.95
N ALA A 147 -1.40 7.93 13.69
CA ALA A 147 -0.25 8.69 14.19
C ALA A 147 0.55 7.89 15.21
N ASP A 148 1.83 8.22 15.38
CA ASP A 148 2.61 7.72 16.50
C ASP A 148 2.25 8.51 17.78
N SER A 149 1.90 7.80 18.86
CA SER A 149 1.52 8.43 20.13
C SER A 149 2.71 9.00 20.89
N GLN A 150 3.91 8.50 20.62
CA GLN A 150 5.14 8.91 21.30
C GLN A 150 5.84 10.06 20.58
N GLU A 151 5.64 10.18 19.27
CA GLU A 151 6.26 11.19 18.43
C GLU A 151 5.20 11.86 17.55
N SER A 152 4.74 13.04 17.96
CA SER A 152 3.61 13.73 17.33
C SER A 152 3.82 14.11 15.86
N ALA A 153 5.07 14.19 15.42
CA ALA A 153 5.44 14.45 14.03
C ALA A 153 5.45 13.17 13.16
N PHE A 154 5.25 11.98 13.75
CA PHE A 154 5.40 10.70 13.07
C PHE A 154 4.06 9.99 12.86
N ALA A 155 4.02 9.16 11.83
CA ALA A 155 2.90 8.27 11.57
C ALA A 155 3.39 6.86 11.26
N TYR A 156 2.53 5.86 11.49
CA TYR A 156 2.85 4.47 11.18
C TYR A 156 2.77 4.18 9.68
N TYR A 157 3.53 3.20 9.22
CA TYR A 157 3.45 2.67 7.87
C TYR A 157 3.83 1.18 7.85
N LEU A 158 3.27 0.44 6.89
CA LEU A 158 3.72 -0.92 6.57
C LEU A 158 5.06 -0.85 5.84
N TYR A 159 6.03 -1.63 6.32
CA TYR A 159 7.36 -1.76 5.77
C TYR A 159 7.58 -3.15 5.18
N LEU A 160 7.89 -3.19 3.89
CA LEU A 160 8.30 -4.39 3.16
C LEU A 160 9.68 -4.16 2.52
N ASP A 161 10.56 -5.15 2.65
CA ASP A 161 11.96 -5.10 2.26
C ASP A 161 12.30 -6.28 1.34
N PHE A 162 13.17 -6.05 0.35
CA PHE A 162 13.54 -7.06 -0.65
C PHE A 162 14.28 -8.27 -0.04
N SER A 163 15.05 -8.05 1.03
CA SER A 163 15.87 -9.07 1.70
C SER A 163 15.11 -9.86 2.79
N SER A 164 13.94 -9.37 3.21
CA SER A 164 13.14 -10.00 4.25
C SER A 164 11.88 -10.68 3.71
N SER A 165 11.50 -11.81 4.34
CA SER A 165 10.21 -12.45 4.11
C SER A 165 9.13 -12.01 5.09
N VAL A 166 9.44 -11.09 6.01
CA VAL A 166 8.55 -10.68 7.11
C VAL A 166 8.20 -9.20 6.94
N ALA A 167 6.91 -8.89 6.95
CA ALA A 167 6.41 -7.53 6.96
C ALA A 167 6.55 -6.93 8.36
N ARG A 168 6.71 -5.60 8.45
CA ARG A 168 6.81 -4.89 9.71
C ARG A 168 5.96 -3.64 9.70
N LEU A 169 5.64 -3.15 10.90
CA LEU A 169 5.16 -1.79 11.09
C LEU A 169 6.30 -0.96 11.69
N SER A 170 6.42 0.27 11.21
CA SER A 170 7.35 1.27 11.74
C SER A 170 6.66 2.62 11.70
N SER A 171 7.22 3.61 12.39
CA SER A 171 6.80 5.00 12.27
C SER A 171 7.96 5.89 11.84
N PHE A 172 7.64 6.99 11.17
CA PHE A 172 8.63 7.98 10.76
C PHE A 172 7.92 9.31 10.45
N SER A 173 8.73 10.35 10.16
CA SER A 173 8.28 11.69 9.81
C SER A 173 7.08 11.70 8.87
N ALA A 174 6.00 12.36 9.30
CA ALA A 174 4.77 12.55 8.53
C ALA A 174 4.98 13.44 7.29
N ALA A 175 6.11 14.16 7.21
CA ALA A 175 6.48 14.97 6.05
C ALA A 175 7.05 14.13 4.88
N ASP A 176 7.46 12.89 5.14
CA ASP A 176 8.05 12.01 4.12
C ASP A 176 6.99 11.46 3.15
N GLY A 177 7.43 11.18 1.92
CA GLY A 177 6.61 10.55 0.90
C GLY A 177 6.62 9.02 1.02
N ARG A 178 5.45 8.42 1.20
CA ARG A 178 5.23 6.96 1.12
C ARG A 178 4.00 6.65 0.29
N SER A 179 3.90 5.44 -0.23
CA SER A 179 2.75 5.04 -1.04
C SER A 179 1.48 4.94 -0.21
N VAL A 180 0.33 5.07 -0.88
CA VAL A 180 -1.00 4.91 -0.28
C VAL A 180 -1.66 3.66 -0.85
N ARG A 181 -2.26 2.87 0.03
CA ARG A 181 -3.09 1.73 -0.34
C ARG A 181 -4.44 1.81 0.35
N CYS A 182 -5.48 2.15 -0.39
CA CYS A 182 -6.78 2.39 0.22
C CYS A 182 -7.47 1.07 0.60
N VAL A 183 -8.18 1.12 1.73
CA VAL A 183 -9.07 0.05 2.20
C VAL A 183 -10.51 0.58 2.20
N LYS A 184 -11.48 -0.26 1.85
CA LYS A 184 -12.89 0.13 1.83
C LYS A 184 -13.35 0.47 3.25
N ARG A 185 -14.19 1.50 3.38
CA ARG A 185 -14.86 1.83 4.65
C ARG A 185 -15.82 0.70 4.99
N GLN A 186 -15.79 0.26 6.26
CA GLN A 186 -16.72 -0.69 6.85
C GLN A 186 -17.73 0.07 7.69
#